data_AF-A0A7W2U0P9-F1
#
_entry.id   AF-A0A7W2U0P9-F1
#
_cell.length_a   1.000
_cell.length_b   1.000
_cell.length_c   1.000
_cell.angle_alpha   90.00
_cell.angle_beta   90.00
_cell.angle_gamma   90.00
#
_symmetry.space_group_name_H-M   'P 1'
#
loop_
_entity.id
_entity.type
_entity.pdbx_description
1 polymer ?
#
loop_
_entity_poly.entity_id
_entity_poly.type
_entity_poly.pdbx_seq_one_letter_code
_entity_poly.pdbx_strand_id
1 'polypeptide(L)'
;MHKYIILFLALLTLSCVTQHDIIQPDNFYQGTKKIHLVDNKGGKYFIGTVTFSNKAEKIHYQMDIEHQIFKDYFLSMKEMKCLEGPELWCHLAYPYSSPRNITTTDFSWLSHDLLFMYKKASQFGANFYQGIYYNFKLSSDKLIGTAMAVDLNLLAAPPQNITLPPITSHDIDELEPANRWLPIIEIK
;
A
#
# COMPACT_ATOMS: atom_id res chain seq x y z
N MET A 1 -74.02 15.49 26.06
CA MET A 1 -74.68 15.77 24.77
C MET A 1 -73.72 16.61 23.92
N HIS A 2 -73.28 16.06 22.78
CA HIS A 2 -72.87 16.71 21.51
C HIS A 2 -72.02 18.00 21.59
N LYS A 3 -70.81 18.16 21.02
CA LYS A 3 -70.40 17.84 19.65
C LYS A 3 -68.90 18.17 19.47
N TYR A 4 -68.25 17.43 18.57
CA TYR A 4 -66.89 17.57 18.04
C TYR A 4 -66.63 18.90 17.31
N ILE A 5 -65.36 19.33 17.22
CA ILE A 5 -64.62 19.95 16.08
C ILE A 5 -63.17 20.18 16.57
N ILE A 6 -62.23 19.26 16.32
CA ILE A 6 -61.25 19.28 15.21
C ILE A 6 -60.44 20.58 15.15
N LEU A 7 -59.22 20.57 15.67
CA LEU A 7 -58.08 21.18 14.98
C LEU A 7 -56.79 20.39 15.29
N PHE A 8 -56.50 19.47 14.36
CA PHE A 8 -55.19 18.89 14.12
C PHE A 8 -54.20 20.02 13.82
N LEU A 9 -53.09 20.12 14.54
CA LEU A 9 -51.85 20.65 13.97
C LEU A 9 -50.69 19.80 14.48
N ALA A 10 -50.46 18.71 13.74
CA ALA A 10 -49.28 17.88 13.88
C ALA A 10 -48.05 18.70 13.48
N LEU A 11 -47.23 19.10 14.46
CA LEU A 11 -45.84 19.43 14.19
C LEU A 11 -45.11 18.13 13.83
N LEU A 12 -45.13 17.78 12.53
CA LEU A 12 -44.11 16.91 11.95
C LEU A 12 -42.80 17.71 11.93
N THR A 13 -42.01 17.60 13.00
CA THR A 13 -40.59 17.89 12.91
C THR A 13 -39.98 16.84 11.99
N LEU A 14 -39.71 17.28 10.77
CA LEU A 14 -39.00 16.52 9.74
C LEU A 14 -37.57 16.29 10.23
N SER A 15 -37.37 15.26 11.05
CA SER A 15 -36.05 14.73 11.37
C SER A 15 -35.48 14.12 10.10
N CYS A 16 -34.86 14.94 9.27
CA CYS A 16 -33.99 14.48 8.19
C CYS A 16 -32.77 13.85 8.85
N VAL A 17 -32.90 12.60 9.30
CA VAL A 17 -31.77 11.77 9.71
C VAL A 17 -31.04 11.47 8.41
N THR A 18 -30.02 12.27 8.12
CA THR A 18 -29.01 11.90 7.13
C THR A 18 -28.36 10.63 7.64
N GLN A 19 -28.74 9.48 7.08
CA GLN A 19 -27.96 8.26 7.20
C GLN A 19 -26.61 8.52 6.54
N HIS A 20 -25.63 8.92 7.34
CA HIS A 20 -24.24 8.78 6.96
C HIS A 20 -23.96 7.29 7.05
N ASP A 21 -23.77 6.63 5.91
CA ASP A 21 -23.14 5.32 5.89
C ASP A 21 -21.73 5.49 6.49
N ILE A 22 -21.59 5.15 7.77
CA ILE A 22 -20.30 4.96 8.38
C ILE A 22 -19.75 3.69 7.74
N ILE A 23 -18.95 3.84 6.67
CA ILE A 23 -18.14 2.74 6.16
C ILE A 23 -17.24 2.34 7.33
N GLN A 24 -17.55 1.23 7.98
CA GLN A 24 -16.72 0.71 9.05
C GLN A 24 -15.36 0.33 8.46
N PRO A 25 -14.24 0.94 8.89
CA PRO A 25 -12.90 0.59 8.41
C PRO A 25 -12.56 -0.88 8.66
N ASP A 26 -13.30 -1.58 9.53
CA ASP A 26 -13.13 -2.99 9.86
C ASP A 26 -13.34 -3.97 8.69
N ASN A 27 -14.11 -3.59 7.66
CA ASN A 27 -14.36 -4.49 6.52
C ASN A 27 -13.23 -4.49 5.48
N PHE A 28 -12.44 -3.41 5.40
CA PHE A 28 -11.34 -3.35 4.43
C PHE A 28 -10.28 -4.43 4.74
N TYR A 29 -9.96 -4.61 6.02
CA TYR A 29 -8.93 -5.53 6.52
C TYR A 29 -9.39 -7.00 6.59
N GLN A 30 -10.30 -7.40 5.71
CA GLN A 30 -10.76 -8.77 5.58
C GLN A 30 -10.67 -9.25 4.13
N GLY A 31 -10.28 -10.51 3.96
CA GLY A 31 -10.23 -11.18 2.67
C GLY A 31 -9.11 -10.65 1.76
N THR A 32 -9.20 -11.03 0.50
CA THR A 32 -8.17 -10.73 -0.51
C THR A 32 -8.43 -9.40 -1.21
N LYS A 33 -7.38 -8.61 -1.36
CA LYS A 33 -7.33 -7.33 -2.07
C LYS A 33 -6.28 -7.42 -3.18
N LYS A 34 -6.48 -6.71 -4.27
CA LYS A 34 -5.55 -6.64 -5.40
C LYS A 34 -4.59 -5.48 -5.21
N ILE A 35 -3.32 -5.73 -5.54
CA ILE A 35 -2.25 -4.75 -5.50
C ILE A 35 -2.00 -4.25 -6.92
N HIS A 36 -2.04 -2.93 -7.11
CA HIS A 36 -1.75 -2.30 -8.39
C HIS A 36 -0.70 -1.21 -8.23
N LEU A 37 0.31 -1.20 -9.10
CA LEU A 37 1.12 0.00 -9.32
C LEU A 37 0.40 0.93 -10.29
N VAL A 38 0.46 2.22 -10.05
CA VAL A 38 -0.20 3.25 -10.84
C VAL A 38 0.85 4.21 -11.38
N ASP A 39 0.88 4.37 -12.69
CA ASP A 39 1.83 5.28 -13.32
C ASP A 39 1.42 6.76 -13.19
N ASN A 40 2.35 7.65 -13.53
CA ASN A 40 2.12 9.10 -13.50
C ASN A 40 1.06 9.61 -14.50
N LYS A 41 0.48 8.74 -15.33
CA LYS A 41 -0.65 9.01 -16.23
C LYS A 41 -1.95 8.29 -15.80
N GLY A 42 -1.92 7.58 -14.67
CA GLY A 42 -3.07 6.83 -14.14
C GLY A 42 -3.23 5.40 -14.68
N GLY A 43 -2.30 4.92 -15.51
CA GLY A 43 -2.24 3.53 -15.97
C GLY A 43 -2.01 2.57 -14.80
N LYS A 44 -2.70 1.43 -14.78
CA LYS A 44 -2.65 0.49 -13.66
C LYS A 44 -2.04 -0.84 -14.06
N TYR A 45 -1.13 -1.32 -13.23
CA TYR A 45 -0.42 -2.59 -13.40
C TYR A 45 -0.75 -3.47 -12.20
N PHE A 46 -1.55 -4.51 -12.41
CA PHE A 46 -1.80 -5.52 -11.38
C PHE A 46 -0.49 -6.24 -11.07
N ILE A 47 -0.06 -6.32 -9.81
CA ILE A 47 1.20 -6.95 -9.42
C ILE A 47 1.04 -8.10 -8.41
N GLY A 48 -0.19 -8.40 -7.99
CA GLY A 48 -0.44 -9.46 -7.03
C GLY A 48 -1.62 -9.17 -6.13
N THR A 49 -1.71 -9.94 -5.04
CA THR A 49 -2.77 -9.81 -4.05
C THR A 49 -2.22 -9.79 -2.63
N VAL A 50 -3.00 -9.22 -1.72
CA VAL A 50 -2.77 -9.30 -0.28
C VAL A 50 -4.05 -9.81 0.38
N THR A 51 -3.92 -10.82 1.22
CA THR A 51 -5.03 -11.37 2.00
C THR A 51 -4.88 -10.93 3.44
N PHE A 52 -5.87 -10.18 3.93
CA PHE A 52 -5.93 -9.73 5.32
C PHE A 52 -6.74 -10.71 6.17
N SER A 53 -6.24 -10.98 7.37
CA SER A 53 -6.93 -11.76 8.39
C SER A 53 -6.93 -10.96 9.69
N ASN A 54 -8.12 -10.58 10.16
CA ASN A 54 -8.24 -9.76 11.35
C ASN A 54 -7.97 -10.61 12.61
N LYS A 55 -7.04 -10.14 13.44
CA LYS A 55 -6.77 -10.67 14.78
C LYS A 55 -6.70 -9.51 15.77
N ALA A 56 -7.85 -8.98 16.17
CA ALA A 56 -7.96 -7.96 17.21
C ALA A 56 -7.13 -6.68 16.88
N GLU A 57 -6.24 -6.23 17.77
CA GLU A 57 -5.49 -4.98 17.62
C GLU A 57 -4.44 -4.99 16.49
N LYS A 58 -4.09 -6.17 15.96
CA LYS A 58 -3.13 -6.34 14.87
C LYS A 58 -3.80 -7.03 13.69
N ILE A 59 -3.60 -6.47 12.52
CA ILE A 59 -4.09 -7.04 11.26
C ILE A 59 -2.95 -7.83 10.64
N HIS A 60 -3.11 -9.14 10.53
CA HIS A 60 -2.14 -9.99 9.85
C HIS A 60 -2.42 -10.00 8.35
N TYR A 61 -1.37 -10.05 7.53
CA TYR A 61 -1.50 -10.14 6.09
C TYR A 61 -0.56 -11.17 5.46
N GLN A 62 -0.98 -11.69 4.31
CA GLN A 62 -0.18 -12.55 3.45
C GLN A 62 -0.21 -11.99 2.03
N MET A 63 0.95 -11.98 1.36
CA MET A 63 1.12 -11.42 0.04
C MET A 63 1.45 -12.50 -0.97
N ASP A 64 0.85 -12.38 -2.15
CA ASP A 64 1.13 -13.19 -3.32
C ASP A 64 1.43 -12.27 -4.50
N ILE A 65 2.71 -12.12 -4.82
CA ILE A 65 3.18 -11.29 -5.93
C ILE A 65 3.12 -12.12 -7.22
N GLU A 66 2.45 -11.57 -8.23
CA GLU A 66 2.32 -12.21 -9.54
C GLU A 66 3.63 -12.06 -10.31
N HIS A 67 4.62 -12.89 -10.02
CA HIS A 67 5.95 -12.78 -10.61
C HIS A 67 5.97 -13.02 -12.13
N GLN A 68 4.92 -13.59 -12.73
CA GLN A 68 4.87 -13.89 -14.17
C GLN A 68 4.84 -12.63 -15.06
N ILE A 69 4.38 -11.50 -14.53
CA ILE A 69 4.40 -10.23 -15.27
C ILE A 69 5.76 -9.52 -15.17
N PHE A 70 6.61 -9.95 -14.24
CA PHE A 70 7.94 -9.40 -14.05
C PHE A 70 8.90 -10.15 -14.97
N LYS A 71 9.84 -9.41 -15.56
CA LYS A 71 10.92 -9.98 -16.37
C LYS A 71 12.20 -10.05 -15.57
N ASP A 72 13.05 -10.98 -15.99
CA ASP A 72 14.31 -11.26 -15.34
C ASP A 72 15.42 -10.39 -15.88
N TYR A 73 16.03 -9.64 -14.97
CA TYR A 73 17.19 -8.81 -15.21
C TYR A 73 18.34 -9.25 -14.31
N PHE A 74 19.49 -9.54 -14.92
CA PHE A 74 20.70 -9.84 -14.18
C PHE A 74 21.34 -8.53 -13.71
N LEU A 75 21.18 -8.23 -12.44
CA LEU A 75 21.73 -7.04 -11.80
C LEU A 75 22.72 -7.49 -10.74
N SER A 76 24.01 -7.29 -11.01
CA SER A 76 25.10 -7.65 -10.09
C SER A 76 25.12 -9.16 -9.73
N MET A 77 25.13 -10.03 -10.74
CA MET A 77 25.17 -11.49 -10.60
C MET A 77 23.95 -12.13 -9.93
N LYS A 78 22.89 -11.36 -9.65
CA LYS A 78 21.62 -11.84 -9.11
C LYS A 78 20.48 -11.49 -10.06
N GLU A 79 19.58 -12.44 -10.25
CA GLU A 79 18.34 -12.23 -10.98
C GLU A 79 17.42 -11.32 -10.17
N MET A 80 16.89 -10.28 -10.82
CA MET A 80 15.91 -9.37 -10.25
C MET A 80 14.68 -9.33 -11.14
N LYS A 81 13.51 -9.40 -10.49
CA LYS A 81 12.19 -9.39 -11.12
C LYS A 81 11.79 -7.93 -11.34
N CYS A 82 11.68 -7.48 -12.59
CA CYS A 82 11.39 -6.09 -12.92
C CYS A 82 10.21 -5.93 -13.87
N LEU A 83 9.40 -4.90 -13.63
CA LEU A 83 8.47 -4.37 -14.63
C LEU A 83 9.24 -3.49 -15.61
N GLU A 84 8.83 -3.53 -16.87
CA GLU A 84 9.42 -2.73 -17.94
C GLU A 84 8.50 -1.59 -18.37
N GLY A 85 9.05 -0.38 -18.38
CA GLY A 85 8.40 0.81 -18.88
C GLY A 85 9.44 1.88 -19.23
N PRO A 86 9.14 3.17 -19.00
CA PRO A 86 10.14 4.24 -19.11
C PRO A 86 11.36 4.02 -18.18
N GLU A 87 11.14 3.32 -17.07
CA GLU A 87 12.15 2.88 -16.12
C GLU A 87 12.01 1.36 -15.92
N LEU A 88 13.07 0.68 -15.48
CA LEU A 88 12.93 -0.64 -14.89
C LEU A 88 12.51 -0.46 -13.45
N TRP A 89 11.41 -1.11 -13.06
CA TRP A 89 10.88 -1.06 -11.70
C TRP A 89 10.98 -2.45 -11.09
N CYS A 90 12.07 -2.68 -10.35
CA CYS A 90 12.46 -4.00 -9.88
C CYS A 90 11.95 -4.23 -8.47
N HIS A 91 11.22 -5.33 -8.25
CA HIS A 91 10.77 -5.73 -6.92
C HIS A 91 11.94 -6.32 -6.13
N LEU A 92 12.03 -5.95 -4.86
CA LEU A 92 12.96 -6.54 -3.90
C LEU A 92 12.15 -7.19 -2.78
N ALA A 93 12.12 -8.53 -2.79
CA ALA A 93 11.58 -9.27 -1.67
C ALA A 93 12.42 -8.98 -0.41
N TYR A 94 11.73 -8.57 0.67
CA TYR A 94 12.38 -8.38 1.96
C TYR A 94 13.05 -9.69 2.43
N PRO A 95 14.36 -9.68 2.74
CA PRO A 95 15.15 -10.91 2.85
C PRO A 95 15.11 -11.56 4.25
N TYR A 96 14.49 -10.91 5.24
CA TYR A 96 14.51 -11.35 6.64
C TYR A 96 13.10 -11.71 7.14
N SER A 97 13.06 -12.38 8.29
CA SER A 97 11.78 -12.68 8.95
C SER A 97 11.06 -11.39 9.35
N SER A 98 9.74 -11.40 9.21
CA SER A 98 8.85 -10.31 9.59
C SER A 98 7.57 -10.90 10.21
N PRO A 99 6.97 -10.24 11.22
CA PRO A 99 5.69 -10.64 11.77
C PRO A 99 4.52 -10.45 10.78
N ARG A 100 4.70 -9.66 9.71
CA ARG A 100 3.67 -9.31 8.72
C ARG A 100 2.35 -8.88 9.36
N ASN A 101 2.46 -7.95 10.30
CA ASN A 101 1.34 -7.36 11.01
C ASN A 101 1.35 -5.86 10.79
N ILE A 102 0.17 -5.30 10.51
CA ILE A 102 -0.07 -3.86 10.42
C ILE A 102 -1.12 -3.44 11.45
N THR A 103 -1.27 -2.15 11.65
CA THR A 103 -2.42 -1.56 12.34
C THR A 103 -3.20 -0.67 11.37
N THR A 104 -4.27 -0.04 11.84
CA THR A 104 -5.03 0.94 11.04
C THR A 104 -4.25 2.23 10.76
N THR A 105 -3.12 2.44 11.46
CA THR A 105 -2.31 3.66 11.36
C THR A 105 -0.84 3.40 11.03
N ASP A 106 -0.37 2.15 11.12
CA ASP A 106 1.00 1.76 10.83
C ASP A 106 1.03 0.60 9.82
N PHE A 107 1.53 0.91 8.63
CA PHE A 107 1.63 0.00 7.49
C PHE A 107 3.07 -0.37 7.17
N SER A 108 4.02 -0.09 8.06
CA SER A 108 5.45 -0.16 7.75
C SER A 108 5.88 -1.55 7.28
N TRP A 109 5.35 -2.61 7.88
CA TRP A 109 5.64 -3.98 7.41
C TRP A 109 5.13 -4.25 5.98
N LEU A 110 3.95 -3.72 5.63
CA LEU A 110 3.41 -3.83 4.28
C LEU A 110 4.31 -3.12 3.27
N SER A 111 4.87 -1.96 3.63
CA SER A 111 5.86 -1.25 2.81
C SER A 111 7.15 -2.05 2.60
N HIS A 112 7.62 -2.79 3.62
CA HIS A 112 8.82 -3.61 3.52
C HIS A 112 8.64 -4.81 2.57
N ASP A 113 7.46 -5.43 2.54
CA ASP A 113 7.18 -6.50 1.56
C ASP A 113 6.99 -5.97 0.13
N LEU A 114 6.77 -4.67 -0.04
CA LEU A 114 6.57 -3.96 -1.31
C LEU A 114 7.71 -2.97 -1.61
N LEU A 115 8.95 -3.37 -1.35
CA LEU A 115 10.13 -2.60 -1.72
C LEU A 115 10.43 -2.75 -3.21
N PHE A 116 10.81 -1.64 -3.82
CA PHE A 116 11.28 -1.63 -5.20
C PHE A 116 12.58 -0.85 -5.30
N MET A 117 13.24 -0.98 -6.44
CA MET A 117 14.22 -0.01 -6.89
C MET A 117 13.93 0.34 -8.34
N TYR A 118 14.33 1.53 -8.74
CA TYR A 118 14.22 1.97 -10.12
C TYR A 118 15.59 2.17 -10.75
N LYS A 119 15.65 2.00 -12.08
CA LYS A 119 16.83 2.37 -12.87
C LYS A 119 16.45 2.57 -14.33
N LYS A 120 17.32 3.25 -15.08
CA LYS A 120 17.22 3.26 -16.54
C LYS A 120 17.59 1.88 -17.10
N ALA A 121 16.97 1.48 -18.19
CA ALA A 121 17.29 0.23 -18.88
C ALA A 121 18.77 0.16 -19.31
N SER A 122 19.36 1.31 -19.68
CA SER A 122 20.76 1.43 -20.10
C SER A 122 21.79 1.39 -18.96
N GLN A 123 21.37 1.53 -17.69
CA GLN A 123 22.29 1.45 -16.56
C GLN A 123 22.68 0.00 -16.30
N PHE A 124 23.95 -0.26 -16.03
CA PHE A 124 24.42 -1.59 -15.65
C PHE A 124 24.36 -1.79 -14.13
N GLY A 125 23.98 -3.00 -13.69
CA GLY A 125 23.96 -3.38 -12.28
C GLY A 125 22.80 -2.80 -11.46
N ALA A 126 22.65 -3.29 -10.23
CA ALA A 126 21.72 -2.74 -9.26
C ALA A 126 22.32 -1.49 -8.60
N ASN A 127 21.47 -0.53 -8.23
CA ASN A 127 21.86 0.61 -7.42
C ASN A 127 20.84 0.80 -6.29
N PHE A 128 21.19 0.36 -5.10
CA PHE A 128 20.32 0.34 -3.93
C PHE A 128 20.02 1.72 -3.34
N TYR A 129 20.77 2.77 -3.74
CA TYR A 129 20.40 4.16 -3.44
C TYR A 129 19.18 4.64 -4.25
N GLN A 130 18.76 3.91 -5.29
CA GLN A 130 17.54 4.17 -6.04
C GLN A 130 16.37 3.33 -5.52
N GLY A 131 16.31 3.15 -4.20
CA GLY A 131 15.23 2.44 -3.53
C GLY A 131 13.92 3.21 -3.51
N ILE A 132 12.84 2.46 -3.48
CA ILE A 132 11.47 2.95 -3.38
C ILE A 132 10.79 2.26 -2.19
N TYR A 133 10.29 3.09 -1.30
CA TYR A 133 9.45 2.72 -0.17
C TYR A 133 8.07 3.36 -0.36
N TYR A 134 7.00 2.56 -0.37
CA TYR A 134 5.65 3.13 -0.46
C TYR A 134 5.11 3.47 0.93
N ASN A 135 4.92 4.76 1.21
CA ASN A 135 4.28 5.22 2.45
C ASN A 135 2.75 5.14 2.32
N PHE A 136 2.15 4.16 2.99
CA PHE A 136 0.71 3.86 2.88
C PHE A 136 -0.16 4.72 3.80
N LYS A 137 -1.33 5.07 3.29
CA LYS A 137 -2.45 5.63 4.06
C LYS A 137 -3.75 4.97 3.63
N LEU A 138 -4.65 4.75 4.58
CA LEU A 138 -6.02 4.36 4.26
C LEU A 138 -6.77 5.57 3.72
N SER A 139 -7.41 5.40 2.57
CA SER A 139 -8.26 6.40 1.94
C SER A 139 -9.58 5.73 1.54
N SER A 140 -10.62 5.98 2.33
CA SER A 140 -11.93 5.34 2.18
C SER A 140 -11.83 3.80 2.23
N ASP A 141 -11.95 3.13 1.08
CA ASP A 141 -12.00 1.68 0.90
C ASP A 141 -10.73 1.10 0.25
N LYS A 142 -9.64 1.87 0.22
CA LYS A 142 -8.36 1.46 -0.38
C LYS A 142 -7.16 1.97 0.41
N LEU A 143 -6.06 1.21 0.37
CA LEU A 143 -4.76 1.74 0.79
C LEU A 143 -4.08 2.38 -0.41
N ILE A 144 -3.56 3.59 -0.19
CA ILE A 144 -2.76 4.34 -1.16
C ILE A 144 -1.37 4.49 -0.60
N GLY A 145 -0.38 3.91 -1.28
CA GLY A 145 1.03 4.11 -1.00
C GLY A 145 1.61 5.16 -1.95
N THR A 146 2.32 6.14 -1.40
CA THR A 146 3.08 7.13 -2.18
C THR A 146 4.55 6.76 -2.16
N ALA A 147 5.20 6.73 -3.32
CA ALA A 147 6.61 6.40 -3.43
C ALA A 147 7.48 7.43 -2.70
N MET A 148 8.38 6.94 -1.86
CA MET A 148 9.41 7.66 -1.15
C MET A 148 10.77 7.08 -1.53
N ALA A 149 11.81 7.91 -1.54
CA ALA A 149 13.17 7.44 -1.72
C ALA A 149 13.65 6.75 -0.45
N VAL A 150 14.48 5.72 -0.59
CA VAL A 150 15.15 5.06 0.52
C VAL A 150 16.49 4.48 0.06
N ASP A 151 17.49 4.48 0.94
CA ASP A 151 18.71 3.71 0.73
C ASP A 151 18.51 2.25 1.15
N LEU A 152 18.41 1.34 0.19
CA LEU A 152 18.20 -0.08 0.46
C LEU A 152 19.46 -0.78 1.00
N ASN A 153 20.63 -0.10 1.03
CA ASN A 153 21.82 -0.65 1.69
C ASN A 153 21.61 -0.78 3.22
N LEU A 154 20.63 -0.09 3.80
CA LEU A 154 20.19 -0.30 5.19
C LEU A 154 19.79 -1.76 5.48
N LEU A 155 19.39 -2.51 4.44
CA LEU A 155 18.98 -3.91 4.54
C LEU A 155 20.10 -4.89 4.17
N ALA A 156 21.35 -4.45 4.10
CA ALA A 156 22.50 -5.31 3.80
C ALA A 156 22.79 -6.33 4.92
N ALA A 157 22.30 -6.08 6.14
CA ALA A 157 22.42 -6.96 7.30
C ALA A 157 21.05 -7.17 7.98
N PRO A 158 20.84 -8.33 8.64
CA PRO A 158 19.60 -8.59 9.36
C PRO A 158 19.41 -7.60 10.50
N PRO A 159 18.17 -7.14 10.77
CA PRO A 159 17.90 -6.26 11.89
C PRO A 159 18.12 -7.00 13.22
N GLN A 160 18.56 -6.27 14.24
CA GLN A 160 18.70 -6.81 15.60
C GLN A 160 17.35 -7.26 16.19
N ASN A 161 16.28 -6.54 15.86
CA ASN A 161 14.93 -6.85 16.32
C ASN A 161 13.99 -7.08 15.12
N ILE A 162 13.68 -8.34 14.84
CA ILE A 162 12.80 -8.75 13.73
C ILE A 162 11.32 -8.39 13.92
N THR A 163 10.93 -7.89 15.09
CA THR A 163 9.54 -7.48 15.38
C THR A 163 9.26 -6.04 14.99
N LEU A 164 10.31 -5.24 14.76
CA LEU A 164 10.22 -3.85 14.35
C LEU A 164 10.66 -3.70 12.88
N PRO A 165 9.95 -2.91 12.06
CA PRO A 165 10.39 -2.58 10.72
C PRO A 165 11.74 -1.83 10.77
N PRO A 166 12.77 -2.26 10.02
CA PRO A 166 14.10 -1.64 10.06
C PRO A 166 14.18 -0.27 9.38
N ILE A 167 13.36 0.00 8.35
CA ILE A 167 13.27 1.31 7.70
C ILE A 167 12.17 2.12 8.40
N THR A 168 12.53 3.32 8.84
CA THR A 168 11.64 4.24 9.56
C THR A 168 11.36 5.50 8.75
N SER A 169 10.52 6.38 9.29
CA SER A 169 10.24 7.69 8.68
C SER A 169 11.48 8.60 8.55
N HIS A 170 12.56 8.34 9.29
CA HIS A 170 13.80 9.13 9.18
C HIS A 170 14.71 8.64 8.05
N ASP A 171 14.45 7.45 7.53
CA ASP A 171 15.26 6.80 6.49
C ASP A 171 14.68 7.01 5.09
N ILE A 172 13.53 7.67 4.99
CA ILE A 172 12.81 7.91 3.75
C ILE A 172 12.74 9.40 3.42
N ASP A 173 12.91 9.70 2.14
CA ASP A 173 12.84 11.07 1.62
C ASP A 173 11.72 11.22 0.60
N GLU A 174 11.16 12.42 0.49
CA GLU A 174 10.14 12.73 -0.50
C GLU A 174 10.70 12.59 -1.93
N LEU A 175 9.89 12.04 -2.82
CA LEU A 175 10.14 11.99 -4.25
C LEU A 175 9.11 12.84 -4.98
N GLU A 176 9.55 13.55 -6.01
CA GLU A 176 8.65 14.23 -6.95
C GLU A 176 7.88 13.19 -7.79
N PRO A 177 6.56 12.99 -7.58
CA PRO A 177 5.81 11.91 -8.21
C PRO A 177 5.82 11.99 -9.74
N ALA A 178 5.84 13.21 -10.30
CA ALA A 178 5.89 13.45 -11.74
C ALA A 178 7.17 12.91 -12.40
N ASN A 179 8.27 12.79 -11.63
CA ASN A 179 9.57 12.36 -12.12
C ASN A 179 9.76 10.83 -12.09
N ARG A 180 8.75 10.08 -11.64
CA ARG A 180 8.82 8.62 -11.53
C ARG A 180 7.75 7.96 -12.37
N TRP A 181 8.08 6.80 -12.91
CA TRP A 181 7.12 6.01 -13.68
C TRP A 181 5.94 5.55 -12.81
N LEU A 182 6.20 4.88 -11.68
CA LEU A 182 5.17 4.27 -10.81
C LEU A 182 5.17 4.94 -9.42
N PRO A 183 4.66 6.18 -9.29
CA PRO A 183 4.72 6.91 -8.03
C PRO A 183 3.70 6.44 -6.99
N ILE A 184 2.67 5.70 -7.40
CA ILE A 184 1.56 5.29 -6.53
C ILE A 184 1.39 3.77 -6.56
N ILE A 185 1.05 3.19 -5.41
CA ILE A 185 0.55 1.83 -5.27
C ILE A 185 -0.84 1.85 -4.63
N GLU A 186 -1.77 1.08 -5.16
CA GLU A 186 -3.14 0.95 -4.65
C GLU A 186 -3.42 -0.49 -4.22
N ILE A 187 -4.08 -0.66 -3.08
CA ILE A 187 -4.59 -1.95 -2.62
C ILE A 187 -6.10 -1.84 -2.38
N LYS A 188 -6.88 -2.65 -3.10
CA LYS A 188 -8.35 -2.65 -3.05
C LYS A 188 -8.98 -3.98 -3.46
#